data_AF-A0A4Q0VXQ0-F1
#
_entry.id   AF-A0A4Q0VXQ0-F1
#
_cell.length_a   1.000
_cell.length_b   1.000
_cell.length_c   1.000
_cell.angle_alpha   90.00
_cell.angle_beta   90.00
_cell.angle_gamma   90.00
#
_symmetry.space_group_name_H-M   'P 1'
#
loop_
_entity.id
_entity.type
_entity.pdbx_description
1 polymer ?
#
loop_
_entity_poly.entity_id
_entity_poly.type
_entity_poly.pdbx_seq_one_letter_code
_entity_poly.pdbx_strand_id
1 'polypeptide(L)'
;MTKQIKILLVISILLNAILMYQLILNKSNLESSELFGQIYFYNSISNLNNNLKSISSTLELYGELLTENELLLFNQAIETERINILDARSNIAAAMPFNNMNFSIYYENYLLNISKLLCDIVEGQTFHKNDINALISSLKSANQNINNLFSQGIGNEGISSELSVKAIYGDLERVNRQVELVYRK
;
A
#
# COMPACT_ATOMS: atom_id res chain seq x y z
N MET A 1 12.63 -17.03 62.24
CA MET A 1 12.88 -16.85 60.79
C MET A 1 14.36 -16.52 60.60
N THR A 2 15.14 -17.42 60.02
CA THR A 2 16.62 -17.30 59.92
C THR A 2 17.02 -16.18 58.96
N LYS A 3 18.17 -15.52 59.22
CA LYS A 3 18.70 -14.39 58.44
C LYS A 3 18.77 -14.70 56.92
N GLN A 4 19.03 -15.96 56.57
CA GLN A 4 19.07 -16.47 55.19
C GLN A 4 17.71 -16.36 54.48
N ILE A 5 16.60 -16.67 55.16
CA ILE A 5 15.25 -16.57 54.58
C ILE A 5 14.92 -15.11 54.24
N LYS A 6 15.32 -14.14 55.08
CA LYS A 6 15.12 -12.71 54.82
C LYS A 6 15.91 -12.24 53.58
N ILE A 7 17.16 -12.70 53.43
CA ILE A 7 18.00 -12.36 52.26
C ILE A 7 17.39 -12.92 50.97
N LEU A 8 16.94 -14.18 50.99
CA LEU A 8 16.27 -14.80 49.83
C LEU A 8 14.99 -14.07 49.44
N LEU A 9 14.20 -13.61 50.42
CA LEU A 9 12.98 -12.83 50.18
C LEU A 9 13.29 -11.48 49.51
N VAL A 10 14.31 -10.77 49.99
CA VAL A 10 14.75 -9.50 49.39
C VAL A 10 15.24 -9.70 47.96
N ILE A 11 16.03 -10.75 47.70
CA ILE A 11 16.51 -11.10 46.35
C ILE A 11 15.33 -11.43 45.43
N SER A 12 14.35 -12.21 45.90
CA SER A 12 13.16 -12.55 45.10
C SER A 12 12.31 -11.34 44.74
N ILE A 13 12.13 -10.39 45.68
CA ILE A 13 11.42 -9.14 45.43
C ILE A 13 12.18 -8.28 44.40
N LEU A 14 13.50 -8.17 44.53
CA LEU A 14 14.34 -7.43 43.58
C LEU A 14 14.29 -8.04 42.18
N LEU A 15 14.38 -9.37 42.06
CA LEU A 15 14.26 -10.06 40.78
C LEU A 15 12.89 -9.83 40.13
N ASN A 16 11.80 -9.92 40.90
CA ASN A 16 10.46 -9.64 40.39
C ASN A 16 10.31 -8.17 39.94
N ALA A 17 10.87 -7.22 40.68
CA ALA A 17 10.86 -5.81 40.29
C ALA A 17 11.62 -5.57 38.98
N ILE A 18 12.79 -6.22 38.79
CA ILE A 18 13.58 -6.14 37.56
C ILE A 18 12.81 -6.76 36.39
N LEU A 19 12.19 -7.93 36.57
CA LEU A 19 11.38 -8.58 35.52
C LEU A 19 10.18 -7.71 35.12
N MET A 20 9.46 -7.15 36.09
CA MET A 20 8.35 -6.23 35.81
C MET A 20 8.81 -4.98 35.05
N TYR A 21 9.95 -4.41 35.43
CA TYR A 21 10.53 -3.26 34.72
C TYR A 21 10.91 -3.62 33.28
N GLN A 22 11.54 -4.77 33.05
CA GLN A 22 11.86 -5.25 31.70
C GLN A 22 10.60 -5.50 30.85
N LEU A 23 9.54 -6.05 31.45
CA LEU A 23 8.26 -6.25 30.77
C LEU A 23 7.62 -4.92 30.35
N ILE A 24 7.65 -3.91 31.21
CA ILE A 24 7.13 -2.57 30.90
C ILE A 24 7.92 -1.93 29.76
N LEU A 25 9.25 -1.97 29.81
CA LEU A 25 10.12 -1.44 28.74
C LEU A 25 9.91 -2.15 27.41
N ASN A 26 9.81 -3.49 27.42
CA ASN A 26 9.56 -4.25 26.21
C ASN A 26 8.20 -3.92 25.62
N LYS A 27 7.17 -3.78 26.46
CA LYS A 27 5.83 -3.38 26.04
C LYS A 27 5.83 -2.00 25.38
N SER A 28 6.48 -1.00 25.99
CA SER A 28 6.57 0.34 25.39
C SER A 28 7.34 0.34 24.06
N ASN A 29 8.41 -0.46 23.95
CA ASN A 29 9.16 -0.58 22.71
C ASN A 29 8.32 -1.24 21.61
N LEU A 30 7.57 -2.30 21.94
CA LEU A 30 6.63 -2.95 21.03
C LEU A 30 5.55 -1.99 20.53
N GLU A 31 4.90 -1.24 21.43
CA GLU A 31 3.89 -0.24 21.08
C GLU A 31 4.46 0.85 20.15
N SER A 32 5.67 1.33 20.41
CA SER A 32 6.33 2.31 19.52
C SER A 32 6.67 1.74 18.14
N SER A 33 7.09 0.48 18.07
CA SER A 33 7.41 -0.21 16.81
C SER A 33 6.15 -0.47 15.99
N GLU A 34 5.05 -0.84 16.65
CA GLU A 34 3.76 -1.06 15.99
C GLU A 34 3.23 0.25 15.40
N LEU A 35 3.23 1.33 16.17
CA LEU A 35 2.82 2.65 15.69
C LEU A 35 3.67 3.11 14.50
N PHE A 36 5.00 2.92 14.56
CA PHE A 36 5.88 3.23 13.45
C PHE A 36 5.51 2.45 12.18
N GLY A 37 5.27 1.14 12.30
CA GLY A 37 4.82 0.30 11.19
C GLY A 37 3.48 0.75 10.61
N GLN A 38 2.51 1.11 11.47
CA GLN A 38 1.22 1.63 11.02
C GLN A 38 1.34 2.98 10.29
N ILE A 39 2.19 3.89 10.75
CA ILE A 39 2.47 5.17 10.08
C ILE A 39 3.13 4.92 8.73
N TYR A 40 4.10 4.01 8.66
CA TYR A 40 4.79 3.70 7.42
C TYR A 40 3.84 3.07 6.38
N PHE A 41 2.94 2.18 6.83
CA PHE A 41 1.88 1.63 5.97
C PHE A 41 0.91 2.69 5.49
N TYR A 42 0.44 3.56 6.38
CA TYR A 42 -0.43 4.68 6.04
C TYR A 42 0.17 5.55 4.94
N ASN A 43 1.44 5.94 5.08
CA ASN A 43 2.14 6.76 4.08
C ASN A 43 2.27 6.01 2.74
N SER A 44 2.55 4.70 2.79
CA SER A 44 2.65 3.87 1.59
C SER A 44 1.32 3.79 0.84
N ILE A 45 0.21 3.61 1.55
CA ILE A 45 -1.14 3.64 0.96
C ILE A 45 -1.49 5.04 0.45
N SER A 46 -1.06 6.11 1.12
CA SER A 46 -1.29 7.49 0.68
C SER A 46 -0.60 7.77 -0.64
N ASN A 47 0.64 7.30 -0.78
CA ASN A 47 1.39 7.41 -2.03
C ASN A 47 0.72 6.59 -3.14
N LEU A 48 0.35 5.34 -2.88
CA LEU A 48 -0.41 4.54 -3.84
C LEU A 48 -1.68 5.26 -4.28
N ASN A 49 -2.46 5.79 -3.34
CA ASN A 49 -3.70 6.49 -3.62
C ASN A 49 -3.49 7.67 -4.58
N ASN A 50 -2.45 8.48 -4.34
CA ASN A 50 -2.07 9.57 -5.24
C ASN A 50 -1.64 9.06 -6.62
N ASN A 51 -0.89 7.96 -6.69
CA ASN A 51 -0.46 7.35 -7.95
C ASN A 51 -1.66 6.84 -8.75
N LEU A 52 -2.65 6.19 -8.13
CA LEU A 52 -3.87 5.75 -8.81
C LEU A 52 -4.63 6.92 -9.45
N LYS A 53 -4.73 8.05 -8.74
CA LYS A 53 -5.32 9.28 -9.26
C LYS A 53 -4.51 9.82 -10.45
N SER A 54 -3.19 9.91 -10.29
CA SER A 54 -2.30 10.45 -11.32
C SER A 54 -2.35 9.60 -12.59
N ILE A 55 -2.17 8.28 -12.48
CA ILE A 55 -2.34 7.32 -13.58
C ILE A 55 -3.69 7.51 -14.27
N SER A 56 -4.78 7.55 -13.52
CA SER A 56 -6.11 7.69 -14.10
C SER A 56 -6.29 8.99 -14.87
N SER A 57 -5.63 10.07 -14.45
CA SER A 57 -5.69 11.38 -15.11
C SER A 57 -4.80 11.39 -16.37
N THR A 58 -3.60 10.83 -16.29
CA THR A 58 -2.70 10.71 -17.44
C THR A 58 -3.35 9.88 -18.56
N LEU A 59 -3.98 8.75 -18.21
CA LEU A 59 -4.65 7.89 -19.18
C LEU A 59 -5.89 8.52 -19.84
N GLU A 60 -6.44 9.63 -19.33
CA GLU A 60 -7.55 10.34 -20.01
C GLU A 60 -7.14 10.86 -21.40
N LEU A 61 -5.84 11.06 -21.63
CA LEU A 61 -5.30 11.46 -22.93
C LEU A 61 -5.11 10.28 -23.90
N TYR A 62 -5.35 9.03 -23.45
CA TYR A 62 -5.14 7.85 -24.28
C TYR A 62 -6.10 7.81 -25.46
N GLY A 63 -5.55 7.70 -26.67
CA GLY A 63 -6.31 7.67 -27.91
C GLY A 63 -6.91 9.02 -28.30
N GLU A 64 -6.45 10.12 -27.69
CA GLU A 64 -6.68 11.47 -28.19
C GLU A 64 -5.72 11.81 -29.34
N LEU A 65 -6.11 12.77 -30.18
CA LEU A 65 -5.26 13.25 -31.26
C LEU A 65 -4.22 14.22 -30.69
N LEU A 66 -3.01 13.73 -30.43
CA LEU A 66 -1.90 14.51 -29.88
C LEU A 66 -0.93 14.96 -30.99
N THR A 67 -0.39 16.17 -30.87
CA THR A 67 0.79 16.59 -31.63
C THR A 67 2.02 15.76 -31.19
N GLU A 68 3.09 15.79 -31.98
CA GLU A 68 4.33 15.05 -31.68
C GLU A 68 4.91 15.42 -30.30
N ASN A 69 4.89 16.71 -29.95
CA ASN A 69 5.36 17.18 -28.64
C ASN A 69 4.43 16.71 -27.49
N GLU A 70 3.12 16.72 -27.70
CA GLU A 70 2.17 16.23 -26.69
C GLU A 70 2.26 14.72 -26.51
N LEU A 71 2.48 13.96 -27.58
CA LEU A 71 2.72 12.52 -27.51
C LEU A 71 4.00 12.21 -26.73
N LEU A 72 5.07 12.97 -26.95
CA LEU A 72 6.30 12.84 -26.18
C LEU A 72 6.06 13.08 -24.67
N LEU A 73 5.36 14.17 -24.33
CA LEU A 73 5.03 14.49 -22.95
C LEU A 73 4.10 13.45 -22.32
N PHE A 74 3.13 12.94 -23.07
CA PHE A 74 2.26 11.84 -22.64
C PHE A 74 3.07 10.58 -22.31
N ASN A 75 3.97 10.17 -23.20
CA ASN A 75 4.82 9.00 -22.96
C ASN A 75 5.75 9.19 -21.76
N GLN A 76 6.32 10.39 -21.57
CA GLN A 76 7.11 10.73 -20.38
C GLN A 76 6.28 10.68 -19.08
N ALA A 77 5.04 11.16 -19.13
CA ALA A 77 4.13 11.07 -18.00
C ALA A 77 3.80 9.61 -17.67
N ILE A 78 3.44 8.78 -18.66
CA ILE A 78 3.19 7.34 -18.45
C ILE A 78 4.42 6.64 -17.86
N GLU A 79 5.63 6.96 -18.33
CA GLU A 79 6.86 6.38 -17.77
C GLU A 79 7.11 6.81 -16.31
N THR A 80 6.81 8.07 -15.99
CA THR A 80 6.86 8.58 -14.61
C THR A 80 5.86 7.82 -13.73
N GLU A 81 4.63 7.61 -14.22
CA GLU A 81 3.62 6.83 -13.51
C GLU A 81 4.03 5.36 -13.30
N ARG A 82 4.70 4.77 -14.31
CA ARG A 82 5.24 3.41 -14.23
C ARG A 82 6.29 3.27 -13.13
N ILE A 83 7.17 4.26 -12.97
CA ILE A 83 8.17 4.29 -11.89
C ILE A 83 7.47 4.47 -10.54
N ASN A 84 6.54 5.43 -10.43
CA ASN A 84 5.80 5.70 -9.21
C ASN A 84 5.04 4.47 -8.69
N ILE A 85 4.43 3.67 -9.59
CA ILE A 85 3.70 2.47 -9.17
C ILE A 85 4.64 1.34 -8.72
N LEU A 86 5.85 1.23 -9.30
CA LEU A 86 6.88 0.28 -8.85
C LEU A 86 7.45 0.66 -7.48
N ASP A 87 7.61 1.95 -7.22
CA ASP A 87 8.01 2.46 -5.91
C ASP A 87 6.92 2.20 -4.87
N ALA A 88 5.65 2.47 -5.21
CA ALA A 88 4.52 2.14 -4.35
C ALA A 88 4.44 0.64 -4.03
N ARG A 89 4.70 -0.22 -5.03
CA ARG A 89 4.78 -1.68 -4.84
C ARG A 89 5.81 -2.05 -3.78
N SER A 90 7.03 -1.52 -3.91
CA SER A 90 8.14 -1.84 -3.00
C SER A 90 7.87 -1.32 -1.59
N ASN A 91 7.34 -0.10 -1.47
CA ASN A 91 7.00 0.52 -0.20
C ASN A 91 5.87 -0.22 0.53
N ILE A 92 4.80 -0.60 -0.17
CA ILE A 92 3.69 -1.35 0.44
C ILE A 92 4.14 -2.72 0.92
N ALA A 93 4.96 -3.43 0.12
CA ALA A 93 5.48 -4.74 0.52
C ALA A 93 6.33 -4.63 1.80
N ALA A 94 7.17 -3.60 1.90
CA ALA A 94 7.99 -3.35 3.08
C ALA A 94 7.17 -2.86 4.29
N ALA A 95 6.06 -2.15 4.05
CA ALA A 95 5.24 -1.54 5.08
C ALA A 95 4.08 -2.42 5.57
N MET A 96 3.83 -3.57 4.94
CA MET A 96 2.67 -4.39 5.22
C MET A 96 2.67 -4.89 6.68
N PRO A 97 1.59 -4.66 7.45
CA PRO A 97 1.48 -5.20 8.80
C PRO A 97 1.62 -6.73 8.81
N PHE A 98 2.31 -7.28 9.82
CA PHE A 98 2.60 -8.72 9.92
C PHE A 98 1.35 -9.61 9.81
N ASN A 99 0.25 -9.20 10.44
CA ASN A 99 -1.04 -9.90 10.40
C ASN A 99 -1.72 -9.89 9.01
N ASN A 100 -1.22 -9.06 8.09
CA ASN A 100 -1.74 -8.90 6.73
C ASN A 100 -0.73 -9.32 5.65
N MET A 101 0.40 -9.94 6.01
CA MET A 101 1.44 -10.34 5.05
C MET A 101 0.95 -11.32 3.99
N ASN A 102 -0.12 -12.06 4.24
CA ASN A 102 -0.76 -12.90 3.23
C ASN A 102 -1.27 -12.10 2.01
N PHE A 103 -1.53 -10.80 2.15
CA PHE A 103 -1.94 -9.94 1.05
C PHE A 103 -0.77 -9.41 0.21
N SER A 104 0.46 -9.39 0.74
CA SER A 104 1.59 -8.67 0.13
C SER A 104 1.87 -9.12 -1.30
N ILE A 105 1.88 -10.43 -1.54
CA ILE A 105 2.15 -10.99 -2.86
C ILE A 105 1.10 -10.57 -3.89
N TYR A 106 -0.15 -10.39 -3.47
CA TYR A 106 -1.22 -9.97 -4.36
C TYR A 106 -1.12 -8.47 -4.67
N TYR A 107 -0.86 -7.63 -3.66
CA TYR A 107 -0.56 -6.22 -3.90
C TYR A 107 0.58 -6.05 -4.90
N GLU A 108 1.67 -6.80 -4.69
CA GLU A 108 2.80 -6.77 -5.59
C GLU A 108 2.45 -7.14 -7.02
N ASN A 109 1.69 -8.23 -7.20
CA ASN A 109 1.29 -8.69 -8.53
C ASN A 109 0.35 -7.71 -9.23
N TYR A 110 -0.63 -7.16 -8.53
CA TYR A 110 -1.59 -6.21 -9.12
C TYR A 110 -0.90 -4.92 -9.54
N LEU A 111 -0.01 -4.37 -8.71
CA LEU A 111 0.75 -3.16 -9.05
C LEU A 111 1.77 -3.42 -10.18
N LEU A 112 2.37 -4.61 -10.22
CA LEU A 112 3.23 -5.02 -11.32
C LEU A 112 2.46 -5.10 -12.65
N ASN A 113 1.23 -5.61 -12.65
CA ASN A 113 0.42 -5.68 -13.86
C ASN A 113 0.01 -4.29 -14.38
N ILE A 114 -0.31 -3.35 -13.49
CA ILE A 114 -0.49 -1.94 -13.88
C ILE A 114 0.79 -1.41 -14.51
N SER A 115 1.95 -1.61 -13.87
CA SER A 115 3.25 -1.16 -14.40
C SER A 115 3.56 -1.72 -15.80
N LYS A 116 3.28 -3.02 -16.02
CA LYS A 116 3.45 -3.66 -17.33
C LYS A 116 2.56 -3.02 -18.39
N LEU A 117 1.28 -2.77 -18.08
CA LEU A 117 0.39 -2.09 -19.03
C LEU A 117 0.89 -0.70 -19.39
N LEU A 118 1.37 0.08 -18.41
CA LEU A 118 1.95 1.40 -18.69
C LEU A 118 3.20 1.31 -19.57
N CYS A 119 4.04 0.30 -19.35
CA CYS A 119 5.20 0.01 -20.21
C CYS A 119 4.76 -0.27 -21.65
N ASP A 120 3.80 -1.18 -21.83
CA ASP A 120 3.31 -1.57 -23.15
C ASP A 120 2.70 -0.38 -23.92
N ILE A 121 2.02 0.54 -23.22
CA ILE A 121 1.51 1.79 -23.80
C ILE A 121 2.66 2.64 -24.34
N VAL A 122 3.73 2.82 -23.57
CA VAL A 122 4.92 3.60 -23.98
C VAL A 122 5.66 2.93 -25.15
N GLU A 123 5.68 1.60 -25.18
CA GLU A 123 6.25 0.80 -26.26
C GLU A 123 5.39 0.81 -27.54
N GLY A 124 4.25 1.51 -27.52
CA GLY A 124 3.39 1.70 -28.68
C GLY A 124 2.38 0.58 -28.90
N GLN A 125 2.16 -0.28 -27.91
CA GLN A 125 1.09 -1.26 -27.97
C GLN A 125 -0.27 -0.54 -27.97
N THR A 126 -1.13 -0.97 -28.89
CA THR A 126 -2.47 -0.40 -29.06
C THR A 126 -3.51 -1.25 -28.34
N PHE A 127 -4.42 -0.58 -27.65
CA PHE A 127 -5.52 -1.14 -26.89
C PHE A 127 -6.82 -0.44 -27.28
N HIS A 128 -7.97 -1.11 -27.09
CA HIS A 128 -9.23 -0.46 -27.34
C HIS A 128 -9.45 0.66 -26.31
N LYS A 129 -9.79 1.86 -26.79
CA LYS A 129 -10.05 3.03 -25.95
C LYS A 129 -11.11 2.76 -24.87
N ASN A 130 -12.11 1.95 -25.19
CA ASN A 130 -13.16 1.59 -24.23
C ASN A 130 -12.62 0.78 -23.03
N ASP A 131 -11.65 -0.11 -23.24
CA ASP A 131 -11.06 -0.90 -22.16
C ASP A 131 -10.16 -0.03 -21.28
N ILE A 132 -9.42 0.90 -21.88
CA ILE A 132 -8.65 1.91 -21.13
C ILE A 132 -9.59 2.83 -20.33
N ASN A 133 -10.73 3.24 -20.89
CA ASN A 133 -11.75 4.02 -20.16
C ASN A 133 -12.35 3.24 -18.98
N ALA A 134 -12.56 1.93 -19.13
CA ALA A 134 -13.02 1.06 -18.05
C ALA A 134 -11.97 0.93 -16.93
N LEU A 135 -10.69 0.82 -17.31
CA LEU A 135 -9.56 0.85 -16.38
C LEU A 135 -9.48 2.19 -15.63
N ILE A 136 -9.55 3.33 -16.32
CA ILE A 136 -9.58 4.68 -15.72
C ILE A 136 -10.69 4.77 -14.68
N SER A 137 -11.89 4.28 -15.00
CA SER A 137 -13.03 4.28 -14.08
C SER A 137 -12.75 3.44 -12.83
N SER A 138 -12.10 2.29 -12.97
CA SER A 138 -11.73 1.43 -11.84
C SER A 138 -10.63 2.02 -10.98
N LEU A 139 -9.62 2.67 -11.58
CA LEU A 139 -8.57 3.40 -10.86
C LEU A 139 -9.15 4.55 -10.03
N LYS A 140 -10.07 5.33 -10.61
CA LYS A 140 -10.79 6.40 -9.92
C LYS A 140 -11.64 5.86 -8.76
N SER A 141 -12.36 4.77 -8.98
CA SER A 141 -13.15 4.13 -7.92
C SER A 141 -12.27 3.64 -6.77
N ALA A 142 -11.13 3.01 -7.06
CA ALA A 142 -10.17 2.58 -6.04
C ALA A 142 -9.61 3.78 -5.27
N ASN A 143 -9.19 4.84 -5.96
CA ASN A 143 -8.73 6.08 -5.32
C ASN A 143 -9.79 6.69 -4.38
N GLN A 144 -11.04 6.76 -4.82
CA GLN A 144 -12.15 7.28 -4.01
C GLN A 144 -12.40 6.43 -2.76
N ASN A 145 -12.40 5.11 -2.90
CA ASN A 145 -12.59 4.20 -1.78
C ASN A 145 -11.45 4.31 -0.76
N ILE A 146 -10.19 4.36 -1.22
CA ILE A 146 -9.04 4.55 -0.35
C ILE A 146 -9.11 5.91 0.37
N ASN A 147 -9.51 6.98 -0.33
CA ASN A 147 -9.79 8.29 0.29
C ASN A 147 -10.82 8.22 1.42
N ASN A 148 -11.88 7.42 1.25
CA ASN A 148 -12.87 7.23 2.30
C ASN A 148 -12.27 6.50 3.52
N LEU A 149 -11.37 5.54 3.31
CA LEU A 149 -10.66 4.87 4.41
C LEU A 149 -9.72 5.81 5.17
N PHE A 150 -9.11 6.79 4.50
CA PHE A 150 -8.30 7.82 5.17
C PHE A 150 -9.09 8.61 6.22
N SER A 151 -10.40 8.81 6.03
CA SER A 151 -11.26 9.49 7.01
C SER A 151 -11.35 8.78 8.37
N GLN A 152 -10.99 7.49 8.42
CA GLN A 152 -11.00 6.66 9.63
C GLN A 152 -9.66 6.70 10.40
N GLY A 153 -8.63 7.36 9.86
CA GLY A 153 -7.33 7.57 10.51
C GLY A 153 -6.37 6.36 10.45
N ILE A 154 -5.56 6.22 11.50
CA ILE A 154 -4.53 5.16 11.66
C ILE A 154 -4.97 4.21 12.78
N GLY A 155 -4.66 2.91 12.65
CA GLY A 155 -4.86 1.92 13.71
C GLY A 155 -5.95 0.91 13.41
N ASN A 156 -6.45 0.27 14.46
CA ASN A 156 -7.35 -0.90 14.38
C ASN A 156 -8.71 -0.63 13.71
N GLU A 157 -9.11 0.63 13.59
CA GLU A 157 -10.30 1.06 12.85
C GLU A 157 -9.95 1.90 11.61
N GLY A 158 -8.65 2.17 11.39
CA GLY A 158 -8.15 3.01 10.31
C GLY A 158 -7.56 2.20 9.16
N ILE A 159 -6.65 2.81 8.39
CA ILE A 159 -6.05 2.20 7.18
C ILE A 159 -5.25 0.93 7.45
N SER A 160 -4.63 0.80 8.63
CA SER A 160 -3.84 -0.36 9.01
C SER A 160 -4.68 -1.52 9.55
N SER A 161 -6.01 -1.36 9.68
CA SER A 161 -6.90 -2.44 10.09
C SER A 161 -6.97 -3.54 9.02
N GLU A 162 -7.18 -4.79 9.44
CA GLU A 162 -7.37 -5.90 8.51
C GLU A 162 -8.56 -5.68 7.55
N LEU A 163 -9.63 -5.04 8.03
CA LEU A 163 -10.80 -4.70 7.20
C LEU A 163 -10.44 -3.69 6.10
N SER A 164 -9.73 -2.62 6.46
CA SER A 164 -9.25 -1.63 5.49
C SER A 164 -8.27 -2.24 4.49
N VAL A 165 -7.33 -3.05 4.96
CA VAL A 165 -6.39 -3.75 4.06
C VAL A 165 -7.13 -4.67 3.10
N LYS A 166 -8.12 -5.45 3.57
CA LYS A 166 -8.97 -6.27 2.69
C LYS A 166 -9.77 -5.46 1.69
N ALA A 167 -10.29 -4.29 2.10
CA ALA A 167 -11.03 -3.40 1.21
C ALA A 167 -10.12 -2.86 0.09
N ILE A 168 -8.95 -2.33 0.46
CA ILE A 168 -7.94 -1.84 -0.50
C ILE A 168 -7.51 -2.96 -1.45
N TYR A 169 -7.29 -4.17 -0.92
CA TYR A 169 -6.99 -5.36 -1.71
C TYR A 169 -8.08 -5.64 -2.75
N GLY A 170 -9.35 -5.64 -2.35
CA GLY A 170 -10.48 -5.88 -3.26
C GLY A 170 -10.62 -4.82 -4.35
N ASP A 171 -10.26 -3.56 -4.05
CA ASP A 171 -10.23 -2.49 -5.04
C ASP A 171 -9.07 -2.68 -6.04
N LEU A 172 -7.87 -3.04 -5.57
CA LEU A 172 -6.75 -3.35 -6.46
C LEU A 172 -6.99 -4.61 -7.30
N GLU A 173 -7.66 -5.62 -6.75
CA GLU A 173 -8.07 -6.80 -7.52
C GLU A 173 -9.00 -6.40 -8.67
N ARG A 174 -9.96 -5.50 -8.41
CA ARG A 174 -10.87 -5.00 -9.46
C ARG A 174 -10.12 -4.24 -10.55
N VAL A 175 -9.17 -3.39 -10.16
CA VAL A 175 -8.27 -2.70 -11.11
C VAL A 175 -7.49 -3.73 -11.93
N ASN A 176 -6.89 -4.73 -11.28
CA ASN A 176 -6.12 -5.77 -11.96
C ASN A 176 -6.99 -6.56 -12.95
N ARG A 177 -8.22 -6.89 -12.61
CA ARG A 177 -9.16 -7.54 -13.54
C ARG A 177 -9.43 -6.66 -14.76
N GLN A 178 -9.52 -5.34 -14.62
CA GLN A 178 -9.63 -4.46 -15.78
C GLN A 178 -8.35 -4.43 -16.61
N VAL A 179 -7.18 -4.42 -15.98
CA VAL A 179 -5.90 -4.56 -16.70
C VAL A 179 -5.88 -5.86 -17.52
N GLU A 180 -6.30 -6.99 -16.93
CA GLU A 180 -6.39 -8.26 -17.66
C GLU A 180 -7.38 -8.21 -18.82
N LEU A 181 -8.50 -7.49 -18.69
CA LEU A 181 -9.46 -7.29 -19.77
C LEU A 181 -8.89 -6.43 -20.91
N VAL A 182 -8.08 -5.41 -20.61
CA VAL A 182 -7.38 -4.60 -21.62
C VAL A 182 -6.52 -5.45 -22.56
N TYR A 183 -5.95 -6.55 -22.06
CA TYR A 183 -5.16 -7.49 -22.88
C TYR A 183 -6.01 -8.49 -23.68
N ARG A 184 -7.32 -8.61 -23.41
CA ARG A 184 -8.20 -9.52 -24.15
C ARG A 184 -8.66 -8.81 -25.43
N LYS A 185 -8.06 -9.23 -26.54
CA LYS A 185 -8.45 -8.82 -27.90
C LYS A 185 -9.76 -9.46 -28.33
#